data_AF-A0A8T3S9Y9-F1
#
_entry.id   AF-A0A8T3S9Y9-F1
#
_cell.length_a   1.000
_cell.length_b   1.000
_cell.length_c   1.000
_cell.angle_alpha   90.00
_cell.angle_beta   90.00
_cell.angle_gamma   90.00
#
_symmetry.space_group_name_H-M   'P 1'
#
loop_
_entity.id
_entity.type
_entity.pdbx_description
1 polymer ?
#
loop_
_entity_poly.entity_id
_entity_poly.type
_entity_poly.pdbx_seq_one_letter_code
_entity_poly.pdbx_strand_id
1 'polypeptide(L)' 'TSGRETYGAGRYLLDTIKSADHGGDMAMATLLLDFNLAFHPSCTYDPRWVCPLAPRENTLDVAVPVGERLSASG' A
#
# COMPACT_ATOMS: atom_id res chain seq x y z
N THR A 1 -5.79 10.13 0.60
CA THR A 1 -6.73 8.99 0.63
C THR A 1 -6.61 8.21 1.93
N SER A 2 -5.39 7.91 2.39
CA SER A 2 -5.12 7.38 3.74
C SER A 2 -5.82 8.19 4.83
N GLY A 3 -6.47 7.49 5.77
CA GLY A 3 -7.21 8.10 6.89
C GLY A 3 -8.57 8.67 6.53
N ARG A 4 -8.99 8.59 5.26
CA ARG A 4 -10.35 8.97 4.82
C ARG A 4 -11.08 7.78 4.20
N GLU A 5 -10.48 7.17 3.19
CA GLU A 5 -11.09 6.07 2.41
C GLU A 5 -10.33 4.74 2.55
N THR A 6 -9.12 4.78 3.10
CA THR A 6 -8.21 3.65 3.28
C THR A 6 -7.57 3.73 4.67
N TYR A 7 -6.88 2.67 5.10
CA TYR A 7 -6.22 2.61 6.41
C TYR A 7 -5.33 3.82 6.70
N GLY A 8 -5.41 4.34 7.92
CA GLY A 8 -4.80 5.61 8.31
C GLY A 8 -3.28 5.65 8.16
N ALA A 9 -2.59 4.55 8.51
CA ALA A 9 -1.14 4.47 8.43
C ALA A 9 -0.60 4.18 7.00
N GLY A 10 -1.49 4.08 6.01
CA GLY A 10 -1.13 3.84 4.62
C GLY A 10 -1.43 2.42 4.13
N ARG A 11 -0.88 2.11 2.95
CA ARG A 11 -1.01 0.83 2.23
C ARG A 11 0.34 0.38 1.72
N TYR A 12 0.47 -0.92 1.47
CA TYR A 12 1.66 -1.50 0.86
C TYR A 12 1.46 -1.70 -0.64
N LEU A 13 2.55 -1.58 -1.39
CA LEU A 13 2.60 -1.78 -2.85
C LEU A 13 3.48 -2.97 -3.26
N LEU A 14 4.37 -3.41 -2.36
CA LEU A 14 5.33 -4.46 -2.63
C LEU A 14 5.38 -5.38 -1.43
N ASP A 15 5.26 -6.66 -1.69
CA ASP A 15 5.53 -7.73 -0.73
C ASP A 15 6.20 -8.88 -1.49
N THR A 16 7.52 -8.94 -1.36
CA THR A 16 8.35 -9.94 -2.05
C THR A 16 8.09 -11.35 -1.54
N ILE A 17 7.58 -11.52 -0.32
CA ILE A 17 7.19 -12.82 0.23
C ILE A 17 5.89 -13.31 -0.43
N LYS A 18 5.06 -12.39 -0.92
CA LYS A 18 3.81 -12.68 -1.63
C LYS A 18 3.94 -12.67 -3.15
N SER A 19 5.17 -12.49 -3.67
CA SER A 19 5.42 -12.29 -5.11
C SER A 19 4.58 -11.15 -5.70
N ALA A 20 4.42 -10.08 -4.91
CA ALA A 20 3.70 -8.88 -5.31
C ALA A 20 4.65 -7.82 -5.93
N ASP A 21 5.80 -8.22 -6.46
CA ASP A 21 6.61 -7.37 -7.32
C ASP A 21 6.06 -7.43 -8.75
N HIS A 22 5.39 -6.36 -9.18
CA HIS A 22 4.65 -6.28 -10.45
C HIS A 22 5.56 -6.20 -11.70
N GLY A 23 6.81 -6.67 -11.59
CA GLY A 23 7.82 -6.63 -12.62
C GLY A 23 8.50 -5.27 -12.78
N GLY A 24 9.31 -5.17 -13.83
CA GLY A 24 10.11 -4.00 -14.15
C GLY A 24 11.13 -4.34 -15.24
N ASP A 25 11.92 -3.36 -15.65
CA ASP A 25 13.02 -3.58 -16.58
C ASP A 25 14.35 -3.42 -15.84
N MET A 26 15.04 -4.54 -15.63
CA MET A 26 16.34 -4.58 -14.96
C MET A 26 17.46 -3.93 -15.78
N ALA A 27 17.39 -3.98 -17.11
CA ALA A 27 18.38 -3.31 -17.97
C ALA A 27 18.24 -1.78 -17.87
N MET A 28 17.03 -1.30 -17.63
CA MET A 28 16.72 0.12 -17.44
C MET A 28 16.68 0.54 -15.97
N ALA A 29 16.93 -0.37 -15.02
CA ALA A 29 16.83 -0.16 -13.58
C ALA A 29 15.48 0.44 -13.13
N THR A 30 14.37 -0.06 -13.69
CA THR A 30 13.01 0.40 -13.37
C THR A 30 12.20 -0.67 -12.64
N LEU A 31 11.22 -0.21 -11.85
CA LEU A 31 10.25 -1.05 -11.15
C LEU A 31 8.85 -0.53 -11.45
N LEU A 32 7.92 -1.44 -11.76
CA LEU A 32 6.52 -1.08 -11.96
C LEU A 32 5.80 -1.00 -10.60
N LEU A 33 5.24 0.17 -10.31
CA LEU A 33 4.37 0.38 -9.14
C LEU A 33 2.93 0.50 -9.61
N ASP A 34 2.15 -0.57 -9.44
CA ASP A 34 0.72 -0.57 -9.73
C ASP A 34 -0.10 -0.28 -8.47
N PHE A 35 -0.58 0.96 -8.36
CA PHE A 35 -1.40 1.39 -7.23
C PHE A 35 -2.79 0.75 -7.17
N ASN A 36 -3.27 0.13 -8.26
CA ASN A 36 -4.52 -0.64 -8.24
C ASN A 36 -4.43 -1.88 -7.35
N LEU A 37 -3.21 -2.33 -7.05
CA LEU A 37 -2.94 -3.50 -6.22
C LEU A 37 -2.47 -3.12 -4.81
N ALA A 38 -2.49 -1.82 -4.46
CA ALA A 38 -2.17 -1.37 -3.12
C ALA A 38 -3.12 -1.97 -2.08
N PHE A 39 -2.58 -2.58 -1.03
CA PHE A 39 -3.35 -3.32 -0.03
C PHE A 39 -3.06 -2.85 1.40
N HIS A 40 -3.99 -3.13 2.32
CA HIS A 40 -3.86 -2.80 3.72
C HIS A 40 -2.90 -3.75 4.45
N PRO A 41 -2.09 -3.25 5.39
CA PRO A 41 -1.24 -4.10 6.22
C PRO A 41 -2.10 -4.92 7.20
N SER A 42 -1.63 -6.10 7.62
CA SER A 42 -2.43 -7.07 8.40
C SER A 42 -2.97 -6.53 9.74
N CYS A 43 -2.27 -5.59 10.38
CA CYS A 43 -2.70 -4.87 11.58
C CYS A 43 -3.95 -3.99 11.37
N THR A 44 -4.36 -3.75 10.13
CA THR A 44 -5.66 -3.14 9.81
C THR A 44 -6.81 -4.05 10.26
N TYR A 45 -6.61 -5.36 10.16
CA TYR A 45 -7.65 -6.37 10.39
C TYR A 45 -7.56 -7.02 11.76
N ASP A 46 -6.35 -7.15 12.31
CA ASP A 46 -6.16 -7.79 13.60
C ASP A 46 -4.99 -7.12 14.35
N PRO A 47 -5.25 -6.50 15.52
CA PRO A 47 -4.24 -5.75 16.27
C PRO A 47 -3.12 -6.63 16.86
N ARG A 48 -3.22 -7.96 16.80
CA ARG A 48 -2.13 -8.85 17.22
C ARG A 48 -0.91 -8.76 16.31
N TRP A 49 -1.06 -8.24 15.09
CA TRP A 49 0.04 -8.07 14.15
C TRP A 49 0.73 -6.72 14.36
N VAL A 50 2.06 -6.74 14.31
CA VAL A 50 2.89 -5.52 14.35
C VAL A 50 3.36 -5.24 12.93
N CYS A 51 2.88 -4.14 12.35
CA CYS A 51 3.24 -3.74 10.99
C CYS A 51 4.25 -2.60 10.99
N PRO A 52 5.20 -2.59 10.03
CA PRO A 52 6.06 -1.44 9.82
C PRO A 52 5.24 -0.22 9.35
N LEU A 53 5.55 0.93 9.91
CA LEU A 53 5.04 2.22 9.44
C LEU A 53 5.88 2.68 8.25
N ALA A 54 5.21 3.30 7.27
CA ALA A 54 5.92 3.95 6.17
C ALA A 54 6.74 5.14 6.72
N PRO A 55 7.99 5.32 6.27
CA PRO A 55 8.75 6.52 6.59
C PRO A 55 8.09 7.74 5.92
N ARG A 56 8.40 8.94 6.41
CA ARG A 56 7.70 10.17 6.00
C ARG A 56 7.84 10.42 4.50
N GLU A 57 9.00 10.09 3.93
CA GLU A 57 9.34 10.28 2.52
C GLU A 57 8.46 9.45 1.57
N ASN A 58 7.79 8.40 2.09
CA ASN A 58 6.85 7.59 1.32
C ASN A 58 5.42 8.16 1.33
N THR A 59 5.23 9.40 1.77
CA THR A 59 3.95 10.09 1.67
C THR A 59 3.80 10.70 0.29
N LEU A 60 2.72 10.36 -0.41
CA LEU A 60 2.38 10.98 -1.68
C LEU A 60 1.49 12.20 -1.43
N ASP A 61 1.86 13.34 -2.00
CA ASP A 61 1.07 14.59 -1.93
C ASP A 61 -0.17 14.57 -2.83
N VAL A 62 -0.35 13.50 -3.59
CA VAL A 62 -1.48 13.28 -4.49
C VAL A 62 -2.41 12.20 -3.95
N ALA A 63 -3.70 12.33 -4.26
CA ALA A 63 -4.67 11.30 -3.94
C ALA A 63 -4.49 10.07 -4.85
N VAL A 64 -4.55 8.88 -4.25
CA VAL A 64 -4.54 7.59 -4.97
C VAL A 64 -5.85 6.85 -4.68
N PRO A 65 -6.93 7.08 -5.46
CA PRO A 65 -8.28 6.57 -5.20
C PRO A 65 -8.53 5.16 -5.78
N VAL A 66 -7.49 4.35 -5.87
CA VAL A 66 -7.50 2.96 -6.38
C VAL A 66 -6.83 2.04 -5.37
N GLY A 67 -6.96 0.71 -5.53
CA GLY A 67 -6.48 -0.29 -4.56
C GLY A 67 -7.52 -0.66 -3.52
N GLU A 68 -7.09 -1.37 -2.48
CA GLU A 68 -7.96 -1.78 -1.38
C GLU A 68 -8.47 -0.56 -0.60
N ARG A 69 -9.78 -0.57 -0.30
CA ARG A 69 -10.50 0.52 0.37
C ARG A 69 -11.19 -0.01 1.61
N LEU A 70 -11.29 0.83 2.63
CA LEU A 70 -12.20 0.54 3.72
C LEU A 70 -13.62 0.74 3.19
N SER A 71 -14.51 -0.21 3.47
CA SER A 71 -15.94 0.03 3.25
C SER A 71 -16.32 1.31 3.99
N ALA A 72 -17.10 2.18 3.34
CA ALA A 72 -17.75 3.26 4.09
C ALA A 72 -18.53 2.61 5.24
N SER A 73 -18.07 2.82 6.46
CA SER A 73 -18.88 2.51 7.63
C SER A 73 -20.16 3.33 7.49
N GLY A 74 -21.31 2.65 7.55
CA GLY A 74 -22.55 3.32 7.93
C GLY A 74 -22.43 3.91 9.32
#